data_AF-A0A4D4KBE3-F1
#
_entry.id   AF-A0A4D4KBE3-F1
#
_cell.length_a   1.000
_cell.length_b   1.000
_cell.length_c   1.000
_cell.angle_alpha   90.00
_cell.angle_beta   90.00
_cell.angle_gamma   90.00
#
_symmetry.space_group_name_H-M   'P 1'
#
loop_
_entity.id
_entity.type
_entity.pdbx_description
1 polymer ?
#
loop_
_entity_poly.entity_id
_entity_poly.type
_entity_poly.pdbx_seq_one_letter_code
_entity_poly.pdbx_strand_id
1 'polypeptide(L)'
;MSDALYVRFQGTARSPRGHFPGVFALANGLARAGRLSDEELRFWRAGNDWFNANFANPSEVDPSVYDPELNPGAVAWFKTTAPELIARVDGYLKILALHDVACERIESSNPGKIVYEDPDQVVVTPWAHKTPWAHEGTGRLE
;
A
#
# COMPACT_ATOMS: atom_id res chain seq x y z
N MET A 1 -16.50 -20.12 6.80
CA MET A 1 -16.57 -18.70 6.40
C MET A 1 -15.48 -18.54 5.36
N SER A 2 -15.82 -18.08 4.16
CA SER A 2 -14.81 -17.82 3.14
C SER A 2 -13.92 -16.69 3.64
N ASP A 3 -12.61 -16.92 3.72
CA ASP A 3 -11.71 -15.81 4.02
C ASP A 3 -11.84 -14.76 2.90
N ALA A 4 -12.06 -13.51 3.28
CA ALA A 4 -12.10 -12.41 2.33
C ALA A 4 -10.73 -12.30 1.64
N LEU A 5 -10.73 -12.19 0.31
CA LEU A 5 -9.52 -12.03 -0.47
C LEU A 5 -9.22 -10.53 -0.65
N TYR A 6 -8.00 -10.14 -0.34
CA TYR A 6 -7.53 -8.78 -0.46
C TYR A 6 -6.44 -8.68 -1.51
N VAL A 7 -6.36 -7.54 -2.20
CA VAL A 7 -5.34 -7.25 -3.21
C VAL A 7 -4.65 -5.92 -2.91
N ARG A 8 -3.34 -5.88 -3.10
CA ARG A 8 -2.53 -4.67 -2.99
C ARG A 8 -1.58 -4.56 -4.17
N PHE A 9 -1.41 -3.32 -4.63
CA PHE A 9 -0.39 -2.95 -5.61
C PHE A 9 0.69 -2.15 -4.88
N GLN A 10 1.91 -2.67 -4.86
CA GLN A 10 3.00 -2.09 -4.07
C GLN A 10 4.32 -2.07 -4.83
N GLY A 11 5.26 -1.24 -4.39
CA GLY A 11 6.63 -1.26 -4.89
C GLY A 11 7.37 -2.51 -4.42
N THR A 12 8.46 -2.84 -5.10
CA THR A 12 9.32 -4.00 -4.76
C THR A 12 10.44 -3.65 -3.78
N ALA A 13 10.58 -2.37 -3.41
CA ALA A 13 11.54 -1.87 -2.42
C ALA A 13 10.81 -1.26 -1.21
N ARG A 14 11.35 -1.51 -0.01
CA ARG A 14 10.82 -0.91 1.22
C ARG A 14 11.16 0.57 1.27
N SER A 15 10.20 1.36 1.74
CA SER A 15 10.44 2.75 2.13
C SER A 15 11.34 2.82 3.38
N PRO A 16 11.90 4.00 3.73
CA PRO A 16 12.62 4.18 5.00
C PRO A 16 11.81 3.83 6.24
N ARG A 17 10.47 3.84 6.15
CA ARG A 17 9.54 3.41 7.20
C ARG A 17 9.28 1.90 7.20
N GLY A 18 10.09 1.12 6.48
CA GLY A 18 10.09 -0.34 6.50
C GLY A 18 8.95 -1.02 5.73
N HIS A 19 7.97 -0.30 5.18
CA HIS A 19 6.87 -0.89 4.40
C HIS A 19 7.06 -0.66 2.90
N PHE A 20 6.48 -1.54 2.07
CA PHE A 20 6.42 -1.35 0.62
C PHE A 20 5.38 -0.26 0.29
N PRO A 21 5.77 0.84 -0.39
CA PRO A 21 4.85 1.92 -0.73
C PRO A 21 3.77 1.41 -1.68
N GLY A 22 2.53 1.88 -1.50
CA GLY A 22 1.42 1.52 -2.39
C GLY A 22 1.52 2.24 -3.74
N VAL A 23 0.78 1.75 -4.73
CA VAL A 23 0.73 2.30 -6.10
C VAL A 23 0.53 3.82 -6.15
N PHE A 24 -0.38 4.38 -5.33
CA PHE A 24 -0.59 5.83 -5.27
C PHE A 24 0.60 6.56 -4.68
N ALA A 25 1.25 6.02 -3.64
CA ALA A 25 2.44 6.63 -3.05
C ALA A 25 3.59 6.69 -4.07
N LEU A 26 3.76 5.64 -4.88
CA LEU A 26 4.73 5.60 -5.97
C LEU A 26 4.43 6.68 -7.04
N ALA A 27 3.20 6.74 -7.53
CA ALA A 27 2.79 7.72 -8.54
C ALA A 27 2.88 9.17 -8.02
N ASN A 28 2.49 9.39 -6.76
CA ASN A 28 2.64 10.68 -6.08
C ASN A 28 4.13 11.07 -5.97
N GLY A 29 5.03 10.10 -5.79
CA GLY A 29 6.47 10.30 -5.82
C GLY A 29 6.95 10.85 -7.17
N LEU A 30 6.51 10.26 -8.29
CA LEU A 30 6.83 10.76 -9.63
C LEU A 30 6.29 12.17 -9.87
N ALA A 31 5.04 12.43 -9.48
CA ALA A 31 4.41 13.74 -9.61
C ALA A 31 5.17 14.83 -8.83
N ARG A 32 5.53 14.55 -7.57
CA ARG A 32 6.29 15.48 -6.72
C ARG A 32 7.71 15.72 -7.22
N ALA A 33 8.31 14.72 -7.85
CA ALA A 33 9.63 14.83 -8.47
C ALA A 33 9.60 15.56 -9.84
N GLY A 34 8.43 15.98 -10.32
CA GLY A 34 8.30 16.63 -11.63
C GLY A 34 8.63 15.71 -12.80
N ARG A 35 8.52 14.39 -12.62
CA ARG A 35 8.89 13.40 -13.64
C ARG A 35 7.77 13.09 -14.62
N LEU A 36 6.53 13.37 -14.25
CA LEU A 36 5.38 13.12 -15.13
C LEU A 36 5.34 14.14 -16.27
N SER A 37 5.05 13.65 -17.48
CA SER A 37 4.64 14.50 -18.61
C SER A 37 3.31 15.20 -18.32
N ASP A 38 2.96 16.22 -19.11
CA ASP A 38 1.70 16.96 -18.92
C ASP A 38 0.46 16.07 -19.03
N GLU A 39 0.49 15.06 -19.91
CA GLU A 39 -0.61 14.10 -20.05
C GLU A 39 -0.73 13.20 -18.83
N GLU A 40 0.39 12.65 -18.35
CA GLU A 40 0.43 11.81 -17.16
C GLU A 40 0.03 12.61 -15.90
N LEU A 41 0.42 13.88 -15.81
CA LEU A 41 0.04 14.75 -14.71
C LEU A 41 -1.47 15.03 -14.71
N ARG A 42 -2.09 15.26 -15.88
CA ARG A 42 -3.55 15.41 -16.01
C ARG A 42 -4.27 14.14 -15.62
N PHE A 43 -3.82 12.97 -16.11
CA PHE A 43 -4.36 11.68 -15.72
C PHE A 43 -4.25 11.48 -14.20
N TRP A 44 -3.06 11.68 -13.64
CA TRP A 44 -2.79 11.49 -12.23
C TRP A 44 -3.68 12.41 -11.38
N ARG A 45 -3.83 13.69 -11.73
CA ARG A 45 -4.73 14.61 -11.01
C ARG A 45 -6.18 14.13 -11.07
N ALA A 46 -6.73 13.91 -12.26
CA ALA A 46 -8.11 13.48 -12.42
C ALA A 46 -8.41 12.16 -11.70
N GLY A 47 -7.47 11.21 -11.74
CA GLY A 47 -7.59 9.94 -11.03
C GLY A 47 -7.60 10.11 -9.51
N ASN A 48 -6.68 10.93 -8.96
CA ASN A 48 -6.65 11.17 -7.51
C ASN A 48 -7.89 11.92 -7.03
N ASP A 49 -8.35 12.90 -7.81
CA ASP A 49 -9.58 13.64 -7.49
C ASP A 49 -10.80 12.70 -7.50
N TRP A 50 -10.86 11.77 -8.45
CA TRP A 50 -11.90 10.74 -8.47
C TRP A 50 -11.83 9.83 -7.23
N PHE A 51 -10.65 9.33 -6.85
CA PHE A 51 -10.51 8.51 -5.65
C PHE A 51 -10.91 9.27 -4.38
N ASN A 52 -10.48 10.53 -4.23
CA ASN A 52 -10.85 11.36 -3.08
C ASN A 52 -12.36 11.62 -3.00
N ALA A 53 -13.04 11.74 -4.15
CA ALA A 53 -14.48 12.01 -4.19
C ALA A 53 -15.34 10.75 -3.98
N ASN A 54 -14.83 9.57 -4.35
CA ASN A 54 -15.61 8.33 -4.37
C ASN A 54 -15.21 7.36 -3.26
N PHE A 55 -14.09 7.62 -2.56
CA PHE A 55 -13.54 6.68 -1.61
C PHE A 55 -13.17 7.30 -0.28
N ALA A 56 -13.50 6.59 0.80
CA ALA A 56 -13.16 7.03 2.13
C ALA A 56 -11.65 7.09 2.30
N ASN A 57 -11.15 8.25 2.71
CA ASN A 57 -9.78 8.38 3.18
C ASN A 57 -9.73 7.93 4.65
N PRO A 58 -9.09 6.80 4.99
CA PRO A 58 -9.10 6.30 6.35
C PRO A 58 -8.52 7.31 7.37
N SER A 59 -7.60 8.18 6.93
CA SER A 59 -6.99 9.20 7.79
C SER A 59 -7.96 10.35 8.14
N GLU A 60 -8.99 10.57 7.33
CA GLU A 60 -10.04 11.55 7.62
C GLU A 60 -11.13 10.98 8.53
N VAL A 61 -11.37 9.68 8.44
CA VAL A 61 -12.32 8.96 9.31
C VAL A 61 -11.72 8.77 10.70
N ASP A 62 -10.48 8.27 10.77
CA ASP A 62 -9.75 8.06 12.01
C ASP A 62 -8.24 8.35 11.77
N PRO A 63 -7.73 9.48 12.29
CA PRO A 63 -6.32 9.85 12.15
C PRO A 63 -5.33 8.82 12.72
N SER A 64 -5.77 7.95 13.64
CA SER A 64 -4.92 6.93 14.26
C SER A 64 -4.58 5.77 13.33
N VAL A 65 -5.32 5.59 12.22
CA VAL A 65 -5.18 4.44 11.32
C VAL A 65 -3.75 4.25 10.79
N TYR A 66 -3.08 5.35 10.47
CA TYR A 66 -1.69 5.35 9.98
C TYR A 66 -0.69 5.93 11.00
N ASP A 67 -1.11 6.09 12.26
CA ASP A 67 -0.21 6.48 13.33
C ASP A 67 0.89 5.42 13.49
N PRO A 68 2.18 5.78 13.36
CA PRO A 68 3.27 4.81 13.38
C PRO A 68 3.56 4.23 14.77
N GLU A 69 3.13 4.89 15.86
CA GLU A 69 3.28 4.38 17.23
C GLU A 69 2.16 3.37 17.55
N LEU A 70 0.94 3.62 17.08
CA LEU A 70 -0.21 2.73 17.30
C LEU A 70 -0.26 1.56 16.31
N ASN A 71 0.00 1.85 15.03
CA ASN A 71 -0.19 0.93 13.91
C ASN A 71 1.09 0.88 13.03
N PRO A 72 2.22 0.37 13.57
CA PRO A 72 3.51 0.40 12.89
C PRO A 72 3.48 -0.34 11.55
N GLY A 73 3.81 0.36 10.46
CA GLY A 73 3.84 -0.23 9.12
C GLY A 73 2.47 -0.49 8.51
N ALA A 74 1.41 0.17 9.02
CA ALA A 74 0.07 0.09 8.46
C ALA A 74 0.03 0.32 6.94
N VAL A 75 -0.66 -0.56 6.22
CA VAL A 75 -0.81 -0.51 4.76
C VAL A 75 -2.24 -0.85 4.34
N ALA A 76 -2.76 -0.10 3.34
CA ALA A 76 -4.07 -0.35 2.75
C ALA A 76 -4.07 -1.53 1.76
N TRP A 77 -5.19 -2.23 1.71
CA TRP A 77 -5.48 -3.28 0.73
C TRP A 77 -6.91 -3.10 0.21
N PHE A 78 -7.11 -3.29 -1.08
CA PHE A 78 -8.45 -3.36 -1.64
C PHE A 78 -9.09 -4.71 -1.32
N LYS A 79 -10.39 -4.73 -1.07
CA LYS A 79 -11.18 -5.94 -1.12
C LYS A 79 -11.36 -6.35 -2.57
N THR A 80 -11.24 -7.63 -2.90
CA THR A 80 -11.47 -8.09 -4.30
C THR A 80 -12.90 -7.88 -4.78
N THR A 81 -13.84 -7.63 -3.86
CA THR A 81 -15.22 -7.22 -4.13
C THR A 81 -15.36 -5.78 -4.59
N ALA A 82 -14.26 -5.01 -4.69
CA ALA A 82 -14.21 -3.64 -5.21
C ALA A 82 -13.56 -3.56 -6.61
N PRO A 83 -14.10 -4.28 -7.64
CA PRO A 83 -13.45 -4.40 -8.95
C PRO A 83 -13.31 -3.07 -9.67
N GLU A 84 -14.23 -2.13 -9.44
CA GLU A 84 -14.21 -0.82 -10.07
C GLU A 84 -12.99 0.02 -9.64
N LEU A 85 -12.62 -0.08 -8.35
CA LEU A 85 -11.46 0.61 -7.79
C LEU A 85 -10.17 -0.05 -8.29
N ILE A 86 -10.14 -1.38 -8.29
CA ILE A 86 -8.99 -2.16 -8.75
C ILE A 86 -8.70 -1.87 -10.23
N ALA A 87 -9.72 -1.82 -11.09
CA ALA A 87 -9.55 -1.56 -12.52
C ALA A 87 -8.95 -0.16 -12.79
N ARG A 88 -9.26 0.85 -11.96
CA ARG A 88 -8.68 2.19 -12.11
C ARG A 88 -7.19 2.25 -11.80
N VAL A 89 -6.65 1.26 -11.08
CA VAL A 89 -5.21 1.17 -10.77
C VAL A 89 -4.39 0.92 -12.05
N ASP A 90 -4.96 0.34 -13.09
CA ASP A 90 -4.25 0.01 -14.34
C ASP A 90 -3.57 1.22 -14.98
N GLY A 91 -4.22 2.39 -14.97
CA GLY A 91 -3.61 3.61 -15.50
C GLY A 91 -2.40 4.09 -14.69
N TYR A 92 -2.41 3.88 -13.37
CA TYR A 92 -1.25 4.16 -12.53
C TYR A 92 -0.12 3.17 -12.81
N LEU A 93 -0.42 1.88 -12.98
CA LEU A 93 0.59 0.86 -13.32
C LEU A 93 1.27 1.19 -14.65
N LYS A 94 0.50 1.66 -15.64
CA LYS A 94 1.05 2.12 -16.92
C LYS A 94 2.03 3.28 -16.74
N ILE A 95 1.67 4.29 -15.94
CA ILE A 95 2.59 5.41 -15.62
C ILE A 95 3.84 4.88 -14.93
N LEU A 96 3.70 4.04 -13.90
CA LEU A 96 4.87 3.50 -13.18
C LEU A 96 5.81 2.73 -14.11
N ALA A 97 5.25 1.92 -15.03
CA ALA A 97 6.03 1.18 -16.02
C ALA A 97 6.77 2.09 -17.01
N LEU A 98 6.14 3.18 -17.48
CA LEU A 98 6.79 4.15 -18.36
C LEU A 98 7.98 4.88 -17.70
N HIS A 99 8.01 4.90 -16.38
CA HIS A 99 9.04 5.57 -15.57
C HIS A 99 10.02 4.59 -14.89
N ASP A 100 10.01 3.32 -15.32
CA ASP A 100 10.83 2.22 -14.76
C ASP A 100 10.68 2.05 -13.24
N VAL A 101 9.50 2.35 -12.71
CA VAL A 101 9.17 2.15 -11.30
C VAL A 101 8.50 0.79 -11.13
N ALA A 102 9.22 -0.15 -10.53
CA ALA A 102 8.70 -1.49 -10.26
C ALA A 102 7.50 -1.45 -9.30
N CYS A 103 6.40 -2.08 -9.71
CA CYS A 103 5.20 -2.29 -8.91
C CYS A 103 4.66 -3.70 -9.15
N GLU A 104 4.33 -4.41 -8.08
CA GLU A 104 3.77 -5.76 -8.09
C GLU A 104 2.34 -5.77 -7.54
N ARG A 105 1.56 -6.73 -8.01
CA ARG A 105 0.23 -7.07 -7.47
C ARG A 105 0.39 -8.27 -6.55
N ILE A 106 -0.01 -8.12 -5.30
CA ILE A 106 -0.03 -9.19 -4.30
C ILE A 106 -1.46 -9.42 -3.82
N GLU A 107 -1.76 -10.66 -3.47
CA GLU A 107 -3.04 -11.07 -2.90
C GLU A 107 -2.82 -11.79 -1.57
N SER A 108 -3.76 -11.64 -0.64
CA SER A 108 -3.74 -12.38 0.62
C SER A 108 -5.14 -12.48 1.19
N SER A 109 -5.48 -13.62 1.78
CA SER A 109 -6.66 -13.77 2.63
C SER A 109 -6.44 -13.32 4.08
N ASN A 110 -5.16 -13.15 4.47
CA ASN A 110 -4.76 -12.77 5.82
C ASN A 110 -3.59 -11.77 5.77
N PRO A 111 -3.80 -10.54 5.28
CA PRO A 111 -2.73 -9.56 5.04
C PRO A 111 -2.14 -8.96 6.33
N GLY A 112 -2.80 -9.12 7.48
CA GLY A 112 -2.36 -8.56 8.75
C GLY A 112 -3.49 -8.42 9.76
N LYS A 113 -3.21 -7.77 10.90
CA LYS A 113 -4.24 -7.34 11.84
C LYS A 113 -4.98 -6.14 11.24
N ILE A 114 -6.28 -6.29 11.00
CA ILE A 114 -7.13 -5.19 10.52
C ILE A 114 -7.24 -4.12 11.60
N VAL A 115 -6.93 -2.87 11.23
CA VAL A 115 -7.03 -1.67 12.09
C VAL A 115 -8.07 -0.68 11.57
N TYR A 116 -8.50 -0.85 10.32
CA TYR A 116 -9.61 -0.14 9.70
C TYR A 116 -10.22 -1.02 8.61
N GLU A 117 -11.54 -0.96 8.47
CA GLU A 117 -12.28 -1.68 7.43
C GLU A 117 -13.50 -0.86 6.99
N ASP A 118 -13.70 -0.77 5.68
CA ASP A 118 -14.91 -0.21 5.05
C ASP A 118 -15.38 -1.16 3.92
N PRO A 119 -16.44 -0.83 3.16
CA PRO A 119 -16.94 -1.71 2.10
C PRO A 119 -15.93 -2.09 1.01
N ASP A 120 -14.90 -1.28 0.74
CA ASP A 120 -14.01 -1.48 -0.40
C ASP A 120 -12.52 -1.70 -0.03
N GLN A 121 -12.09 -1.36 1.19
CA GLN A 121 -10.71 -1.59 1.67
C GLN A 121 -10.61 -2.08 3.11
N VAL A 122 -9.41 -2.55 3.43
CA VAL A 122 -8.91 -2.71 4.79
C VAL A 122 -7.57 -2.00 4.92
N VAL A 123 -7.29 -1.44 6.10
CA VAL A 123 -5.92 -1.08 6.50
C VAL A 123 -5.48 -2.10 7.54
N VAL A 124 -4.29 -2.64 7.35
CA VAL A 124 -3.73 -3.65 8.25
C VAL A 124 -2.37 -3.25 8.76
N THR A 125 -2.10 -3.60 10.01
CA THR A 125 -0.74 -3.76 10.51
C THR A 125 -0.25 -5.13 10.07
N PRO A 126 0.82 -5.22 9.25
CA PRO A 126 1.36 -6.50 8.81
C PRO A 126 1.72 -7.38 9.99
N TRP A 127 1.53 -8.69 9.87
CA TRP A 127 2.04 -9.62 10.87
C TRP A 127 3.54 -9.42 11.02
N ALA A 128 4.02 -9.34 12.26
CA ALA A 128 5.45 -9.30 12.52
C ALA A 128 6.10 -10.46 11.77
N HIS A 129 7.04 -10.17 10.85
CA HIS A 129 7.92 -11.20 10.36
C HIS A 129 8.63 -11.76 11.59
N LYS A 130 8.35 -13.01 11.95
CA LYS A 130 9.28 -13.76 12.79
C LYS A 130 10.57 -13.79 11.99
N THR A 131 11.56 -13.00 12.38
CA THR A 131 12.94 -13.22 11.95
C THR A 131 13.25 -14.66 12.33
N PRO A 132 13.57 -15.56 11.37
CA PRO A 132 13.99 -16.90 11.76
C PRO A 132 15.35 -16.75 12.43
N TRP A 133 15.33 -16.83 13.77
CA TRP A 133 16.45 -17.08 14.67
C TRP A 133 17.76 -16.32 14.37
N ALA A 134 17.97 -15.18 15.02
CA ALA A 134 19.33 -14.81 15.41
C ALA A 134 19.71 -15.73 16.57
N HIS A 135 20.53 -16.76 16.30
CA HIS A 135 21.15 -17.54 17.37
C HIS A 135 22.14 -16.62 18.10
N GLU A 136 21.69 -16.00 19.20
CA GLU A 136 22.60 -15.66 20.28
C GLU A 136 22.82 -16.93 21.11
N GLY A 137 24.08 -17.37 21.12
CA GLY A 137 24.60 -18.49 21.88
C GLY A 137 26.05 -18.22 22.21
N THR A 138 26.25 -17.31 23.15
CA THR A 138 27.46 -16.99 23.90
C THR A 138 28.36 -18.19 24.18
N GLY A 139 29.66 -17.99 23.97
CA GLY A 139 30.72 -18.86 24.49
C GLY A 139 32.08 -18.17 24.41
N ARG A 140 32.35 -17.26 25.34
CA ARG A 140 33.72 -16.89 25.74
C ARG A 140 34.10 -17.79 26.92
N LEU A 141 35.41 -17.97 27.11
CA LEU A 141 36.14 -18.78 28.12
C LEU A 141 36.37 -20.22 27.59
N GLU A 142 37.59 -20.73 27.36
CA GLU A 142 38.94 -20.42 27.87
C GLU A 142 40.00 -20.40 26.76
#